data_AF-A0A2E3PQS9-F1
#
_entry.id   AF-A0A2E3PQS9-F1
#
_cell.length_a   1.000
_cell.length_b   1.000
_cell.length_c   1.000
_cell.angle_alpha   90.00
_cell.angle_beta   90.00
_cell.angle_gamma   90.00
#
_symmetry.space_group_name_H-M   'P 1'
#
loop_
_entity.id
_entity.type
_entity.pdbx_description
1 polymer ?
#
loop_
_entity_poly.entity_id
_entity_poly.type
_entity_poly.pdbx_seq_one_letter_code
_entity_poly.pdbx_strand_id
1 'polypeptide(L)'
;MLLGILENEIEALERQREAREQGGPCVVLMSAMSGTTEETAGWFGGAPKLPAKTKWPHIDDEPLRFLCQIDLSKLPRRLWGGVGPRHGWLAFFVHPIDYRPHILHVMEPLSERDGPGQSDAGWFRRWSPEAQIEDPLSPKWPFYITERSEGRVVSQEDAREELYGPSLLFKADFADLSRPEIHPFDEVTLNLLVSSLEEYLQAKQRQIERFISDKKLHAKDAAELARLADLNSASIGRFEVVKAQMYARDERLRSDEDLCLLEEIHELPISQIIYRKNDEDGFADLDISIRRLGDRPDRGAGPLWWFELYASVLYQRALSAYSRDPERLPSPLRHHMEQTWILEADRSRAAMAHSPEGHIYTPYGPATPNEVLLELPSNPLTRWIWGDCYSIVFVISRKDLAKGKFNRVTFDITN
;
A
#
# COMPACT_ATOMS: atom_id res chain seq x y z
N MET A 1 35.60 12.42 -9.89
CA MET A 1 34.42 11.59 -9.57
C MET A 1 33.27 12.46 -9.08
N LEU A 2 33.41 13.19 -7.96
CA LEU A 2 32.39 14.14 -7.46
C LEU A 2 31.97 15.23 -8.47
N LEU A 3 32.93 15.85 -9.18
CA LEU A 3 32.62 16.88 -10.20
C LEU A 3 31.73 16.36 -11.35
N GLY A 4 32.04 15.19 -11.89
CA GLY A 4 31.24 14.59 -12.97
C GLY A 4 29.86 14.10 -12.51
N ILE A 5 29.71 13.72 -11.23
CA ILE A 5 28.38 13.43 -10.65
C ILE A 5 27.56 14.72 -10.57
N LEU A 6 28.17 15.82 -10.10
CA LEU A 6 27.51 17.11 -9.96
C LEU A 6 27.09 17.71 -11.31
N GLU A 7 27.95 17.60 -12.32
CA GLU A 7 27.66 18.06 -13.69
C GLU A 7 26.47 17.30 -14.28
N ASN A 8 26.44 15.97 -14.13
CA ASN A 8 25.31 15.15 -14.58
C ASN A 8 24.01 15.49 -13.85
N GLU A 9 24.06 15.79 -12.55
CA GLU A 9 22.87 16.21 -11.79
C GLU A 9 22.33 17.56 -12.27
N ILE A 10 23.22 18.53 -12.47
CA ILE A 10 22.83 19.86 -12.97
C ILE A 10 22.17 19.75 -14.34
N GLU A 11 22.78 19.03 -15.28
CA GLU A 11 22.23 18.87 -16.63
C GLU A 11 20.85 18.20 -16.60
N ALA A 12 20.63 17.23 -15.70
CA ALA A 12 19.36 16.56 -15.59
C ALA A 12 18.27 17.43 -14.95
N LEU A 13 18.63 18.24 -13.95
CA LEU A 13 17.71 19.21 -13.34
C LEU A 13 17.32 20.32 -14.32
N GLU A 14 18.28 20.82 -15.11
CA GLU A 14 18.02 21.77 -16.18
C GLU A 14 17.08 21.18 -17.23
N ARG A 15 17.33 19.93 -17.68
CA ARG A 15 16.44 19.20 -18.59
C ARG A 15 15.05 19.00 -18.01
N GLN A 16 14.93 18.63 -16.73
CA GLN A 16 13.63 18.47 -16.07
C GLN A 16 12.87 19.79 -16.04
N ARG A 17 13.56 20.90 -15.76
CA ARG A 17 12.98 22.23 -15.79
C ARG A 17 12.51 22.61 -17.20
N GLU A 18 13.33 22.40 -18.23
CA GLU A 18 12.96 22.67 -19.63
C GLU A 18 11.76 21.84 -20.07
N ALA A 19 11.72 20.54 -19.74
CA ALA A 19 10.60 19.67 -20.08
C ALA A 19 9.29 20.13 -19.40
N ARG A 20 9.37 20.65 -18.17
CA ARG A 20 8.23 21.24 -17.45
C ARG A 20 7.77 22.56 -18.08
N GLU A 21 8.70 23.40 -18.52
CA GLU A 21 8.41 24.72 -19.12
C GLU A 21 7.88 24.63 -20.56
N GLN A 22 8.33 23.66 -21.35
CA GLN A 22 7.95 23.53 -22.77
C GLN A 22 6.47 23.13 -22.97
N GLY A 23 5.84 22.51 -21.98
CA GLY A 23 4.43 22.12 -22.03
C GLY A 23 4.10 21.11 -23.13
N GLY A 24 2.88 20.58 -23.09
CA GLY A 24 2.39 19.57 -24.03
C GLY A 24 1.22 18.80 -23.44
N PRO A 25 0.39 18.15 -24.27
CA PRO A 25 -0.69 17.31 -23.76
C PRO A 25 -0.05 16.13 -23.01
N CYS A 26 -0.29 16.08 -21.71
CA CYS A 26 -0.01 14.91 -20.91
C CYS A 26 -1.32 14.29 -20.42
N VAL A 27 -1.25 13.01 -20.08
CA VAL A 27 -2.39 12.31 -19.50
C VAL A 27 -2.03 11.77 -18.14
N VAL A 28 -3.00 11.87 -17.24
CA VAL A 28 -2.96 11.29 -15.91
C VAL A 28 -3.97 10.16 -15.87
N LEU A 29 -3.53 9.00 -15.36
CA LEU A 29 -4.34 7.80 -15.22
C LEU A 29 -4.84 7.73 -13.78
N MET A 30 -6.14 7.92 -13.61
CA MET A 30 -6.79 8.00 -12.30
C MET A 30 -7.53 6.69 -12.01
N SER A 31 -7.20 6.01 -10.92
CA SER A 31 -7.93 4.81 -10.50
C SER A 31 -9.42 5.12 -10.33
N ALA A 32 -10.26 4.26 -10.91
CA ALA A 32 -11.71 4.33 -10.81
C ALA A 32 -12.15 3.55 -9.57
N MET A 33 -12.82 4.24 -8.65
CA MET A 33 -13.44 3.66 -7.46
C MET A 33 -14.94 3.40 -7.72
N SER A 34 -15.62 2.66 -6.83
CA SER A 34 -17.07 2.49 -6.94
C SER A 34 -17.79 3.83 -7.01
N GLY A 35 -18.71 3.96 -7.96
CA GLY A 35 -19.42 5.22 -8.23
C GLY A 35 -18.77 6.13 -9.29
N THR A 36 -17.58 5.80 -9.80
CA THR A 36 -16.99 6.49 -10.96
C THR A 36 -17.85 6.21 -12.20
N THR A 37 -18.24 7.26 -12.92
CA THR A 37 -19.13 7.15 -14.12
C THR A 37 -18.37 7.27 -15.43
N GLU A 38 -17.11 7.67 -15.33
CA GLU A 38 -16.18 7.86 -16.41
C GLU A 38 -15.89 6.53 -17.12
N GLU A 39 -15.82 6.58 -18.44
CA GLU A 39 -15.44 5.41 -19.22
C GLU A 39 -13.98 5.04 -18.93
N THR A 40 -13.75 3.77 -18.59
CA THR A 40 -12.40 3.29 -18.26
C THR A 40 -11.55 3.18 -19.52
N ALA A 41 -10.26 3.49 -19.36
CA ALA A 41 -9.26 3.44 -20.43
C ALA A 41 -8.23 2.32 -20.25
N GLY A 42 -8.44 1.46 -19.26
CA GLY A 42 -7.52 0.40 -18.91
C GLY A 42 -7.61 0.01 -17.44
N TRP A 43 -6.61 -0.75 -16.99
CA TRP A 43 -6.47 -1.13 -15.58
C TRP A 43 -5.00 -1.35 -15.18
N PHE A 44 -4.73 -1.17 -13.88
CA PHE A 44 -3.52 -1.60 -13.19
C PHE A 44 -3.75 -2.97 -12.52
N GLY A 45 -2.69 -3.76 -12.36
CA GLY A 45 -2.73 -5.06 -11.68
C GLY A 45 -3.68 -6.08 -12.33
N GLY A 46 -4.01 -7.14 -11.62
CA GLY A 46 -4.88 -8.22 -12.12
C GLY A 46 -4.30 -8.98 -13.32
N ALA A 47 -5.18 -9.64 -14.07
CA ALA A 47 -4.83 -10.38 -15.28
C ALA A 47 -4.85 -9.48 -16.53
N PRO A 48 -3.90 -9.64 -17.47
CA PRO A 48 -3.98 -9.01 -18.78
C PRO A 48 -5.05 -9.67 -19.66
N LYS A 49 -5.51 -8.94 -20.68
CA LYS A 49 -6.25 -9.50 -21.80
C LYS A 49 -5.36 -9.50 -23.04
N LEU A 50 -5.00 -10.70 -23.52
CA LEU A 50 -4.15 -10.88 -24.71
C LEU A 50 -4.85 -11.72 -25.77
N PRO A 51 -4.45 -11.62 -27.05
CA PRO A 51 -4.89 -12.56 -28.08
C PRO A 51 -4.50 -14.01 -27.72
N ALA A 52 -5.36 -14.97 -28.06
CA ALA A 52 -5.19 -16.38 -27.65
C ALA A 52 -3.85 -17.02 -28.08
N LYS A 53 -3.25 -16.56 -29.18
CA LYS A 53 -1.98 -17.08 -29.72
C LYS A 53 -0.74 -16.34 -29.20
N THR A 54 -0.92 -15.29 -28.42
CA THR A 54 0.20 -14.51 -27.88
C THR A 54 0.89 -15.32 -26.80
N LYS A 55 2.19 -15.58 -27.00
CA LYS A 55 3.03 -16.22 -25.99
C LYS A 55 3.22 -15.26 -24.82
N TRP A 56 3.28 -15.80 -23.60
CA TRP A 56 3.61 -15.00 -22.43
C TRP A 56 5.03 -14.42 -22.57
N PRO A 57 5.26 -13.14 -22.29
CA PRO A 57 6.60 -12.54 -22.37
C PRO A 57 7.58 -13.17 -21.37
N HIS A 58 8.82 -13.39 -21.79
CA HIS A 58 9.91 -13.89 -20.94
C HIS A 58 11.19 -13.08 -21.19
N ILE A 59 12.04 -12.98 -20.18
CA ILE A 59 13.43 -12.50 -20.27
C ILE A 59 14.28 -13.48 -19.46
N ASP A 60 15.36 -14.01 -20.06
CA ASP A 60 16.26 -14.98 -19.42
C ASP A 60 15.52 -16.17 -18.79
N ASP A 61 14.54 -16.72 -19.54
CA ASP A 61 13.60 -17.78 -19.14
C ASP A 61 12.69 -17.48 -17.93
N GLU A 62 12.77 -16.28 -17.36
CA GLU A 62 11.85 -15.80 -16.32
C GLU A 62 10.59 -15.20 -16.97
N PRO A 63 9.39 -15.70 -16.64
CA PRO A 63 8.14 -15.10 -17.14
C PRO A 63 8.00 -13.68 -16.61
N LEU A 64 7.53 -12.73 -17.42
CA LEU A 64 7.38 -11.36 -16.93
C LEU A 64 6.08 -11.17 -16.16
N ARG A 65 6.08 -10.18 -15.27
CA ARG A 65 4.94 -9.82 -14.43
C ARG A 65 4.17 -8.69 -15.09
N PHE A 66 2.87 -8.86 -15.28
CA PHE A 66 2.00 -7.86 -15.89
C PHE A 66 1.80 -6.68 -14.95
N LEU A 67 1.92 -5.43 -15.41
CA LEU A 67 1.66 -4.23 -14.60
C LEU A 67 0.30 -3.61 -14.94
N CYS A 68 0.10 -3.22 -16.19
CA CYS A 68 -1.11 -2.52 -16.61
C CYS A 68 -1.40 -2.70 -18.10
N GLN A 69 -2.65 -2.44 -18.47
CA GLN A 69 -3.09 -2.47 -19.86
C GLN A 69 -3.90 -1.21 -20.18
N ILE A 70 -3.54 -0.54 -21.28
CA ILE A 70 -4.05 0.79 -21.66
C ILE A 70 -4.65 0.72 -23.07
N ASP A 71 -5.87 1.22 -23.23
CA ASP A 71 -6.55 1.39 -24.52
C ASP A 71 -6.03 2.66 -25.22
N LEU A 72 -5.32 2.47 -26.33
CA LEU A 72 -4.75 3.58 -27.09
C LEU A 72 -5.81 4.45 -27.78
N SER A 73 -7.03 3.95 -27.95
CA SER A 73 -8.14 4.70 -28.55
C SER A 73 -8.70 5.78 -27.61
N LYS A 74 -8.45 5.64 -26.30
CA LYS A 74 -8.84 6.61 -25.27
C LYS A 74 -7.81 7.73 -25.05
N LEU A 75 -6.63 7.62 -25.66
CA LEU A 75 -5.59 8.62 -25.51
C LEU A 75 -5.83 9.85 -26.42
N PRO A 76 -5.51 11.07 -25.96
CA PRO A 76 -5.57 12.27 -26.79
C PRO A 76 -4.73 12.12 -28.07
N ARG A 77 -5.28 12.59 -29.20
CA ARG A 77 -4.61 12.44 -30.51
C ARG A 77 -3.20 13.04 -30.52
N ARG A 78 -2.99 14.14 -29.78
CA ARG A 78 -1.72 14.88 -29.71
C ARG A 78 -0.71 14.36 -28.69
N LEU A 79 -1.04 13.30 -27.92
CA LEU A 79 -0.09 12.69 -26.98
C LEU A 79 1.22 12.31 -27.69
N TRP A 80 2.36 12.51 -27.02
CA TRP A 80 3.70 12.31 -27.60
C TRP A 80 3.93 13.08 -28.91
N GLY A 81 3.42 14.31 -28.98
CA GLY A 81 3.50 15.14 -30.19
C GLY A 81 2.71 14.60 -31.38
N GLY A 82 1.73 13.73 -31.15
CA GLY A 82 0.96 13.07 -32.21
C GLY A 82 1.59 11.79 -32.76
N VAL A 83 2.69 11.33 -32.17
CA VAL A 83 3.40 10.12 -32.61
C VAL A 83 2.84 8.86 -31.92
N GLY A 84 3.01 7.71 -32.57
CA GLY A 84 2.65 6.40 -32.05
C GLY A 84 1.24 5.94 -32.43
N PRO A 85 0.89 4.69 -32.09
CA PRO A 85 -0.42 4.13 -32.40
C PRO A 85 -1.55 4.83 -31.61
N ARG A 86 -2.77 4.79 -32.17
CA ARG A 86 -4.02 5.30 -31.57
C ARG A 86 -5.13 4.26 -31.51
N HIS A 87 -4.76 3.01 -31.76
CA HIS A 87 -5.67 1.87 -31.76
C HIS A 87 -4.97 0.65 -31.18
N GLY A 88 -5.77 -0.26 -30.64
CA GLY A 88 -5.26 -1.41 -29.90
C GLY A 88 -4.87 -1.05 -28.48
N TRP A 89 -4.16 -1.96 -27.85
CA TRP A 89 -3.83 -1.89 -26.42
C TRP A 89 -2.34 -2.00 -26.21
N LEU A 90 -1.81 -1.27 -25.23
CA LEU A 90 -0.48 -1.52 -24.69
C LEU A 90 -0.62 -2.33 -23.41
N ALA A 91 0.06 -3.47 -23.35
CA ALA A 91 0.19 -4.28 -22.13
C ALA A 91 1.64 -4.23 -21.65
N PHE A 92 1.84 -3.75 -20.42
CA PHE A 92 3.15 -3.55 -19.82
C PHE A 92 3.52 -4.75 -18.96
N PHE A 93 4.72 -5.27 -19.17
CA PHE A 93 5.29 -6.34 -18.36
C PHE A 93 6.69 -5.96 -17.91
N VAL A 94 7.10 -6.40 -16.72
CA VAL A 94 8.45 -6.18 -16.18
C VAL A 94 9.01 -7.45 -15.57
N HIS A 95 10.33 -7.54 -15.57
CA HIS A 95 11.06 -8.62 -14.91
C HIS A 95 10.92 -8.51 -13.37
N PRO A 96 10.71 -9.62 -12.64
CA PRO A 96 10.41 -9.59 -11.20
C PRO A 96 11.57 -9.12 -10.31
N ILE A 97 12.80 -9.09 -10.83
CA ILE A 97 14.01 -8.77 -10.04
C ILE A 97 14.65 -7.45 -10.48
N ASP A 98 14.82 -7.23 -11.78
CA ASP A 98 15.64 -6.13 -12.33
C ASP A 98 14.84 -5.14 -13.18
N TYR A 99 13.51 -5.23 -13.16
CA TYR A 99 12.58 -4.28 -13.78
C TYR A 99 12.61 -4.18 -15.30
N ARG A 100 13.43 -4.97 -16.01
CA ARG A 100 13.53 -4.91 -17.47
C ARG A 100 12.15 -5.05 -18.12
N PRO A 101 11.72 -4.08 -18.95
CA PRO A 101 10.37 -4.06 -19.50
C PRO A 101 10.23 -4.90 -20.77
N HIS A 102 9.00 -5.35 -21.00
CA HIS A 102 8.54 -5.82 -22.29
C HIS A 102 7.11 -5.35 -22.52
N ILE A 103 6.91 -4.47 -23.50
CA ILE A 103 5.60 -3.91 -23.80
C ILE A 103 5.06 -4.58 -25.06
N LEU A 104 3.84 -5.10 -24.98
CA LEU A 104 3.11 -5.65 -26.11
C LEU A 104 2.11 -4.62 -26.63
N HIS A 105 2.13 -4.37 -27.94
CA HIS A 105 1.03 -3.71 -28.65
C HIS A 105 0.14 -4.76 -29.28
N VAL A 106 -1.07 -4.92 -28.76
CA VAL A 106 -2.01 -5.97 -29.16
C VAL A 106 -3.28 -5.40 -29.76
N MET A 107 -3.85 -6.14 -30.70
CA MET A 107 -5.11 -5.85 -31.36
C MET A 107 -6.14 -6.91 -30.97
N GLU A 108 -7.42 -6.56 -31.07
CA GLU A 108 -8.54 -7.46 -30.79
C GLU A 108 -8.63 -8.64 -31.78
N PRO A 109 -9.26 -9.77 -31.39
CA PRO A 109 -9.97 -10.03 -30.13
C PRO A 109 -9.05 -10.39 -28.95
N LEU A 110 -9.41 -9.90 -27.76
CA LEU A 110 -8.66 -10.13 -26.51
C LEU A 110 -9.44 -11.05 -25.56
N SER A 111 -8.74 -11.96 -24.91
CA SER A 111 -9.26 -12.82 -23.84
C SER A 111 -8.39 -12.67 -22.60
N GLU A 112 -8.98 -12.78 -21.42
CA GLU A 112 -8.22 -12.80 -20.16
C GLU A 112 -7.21 -13.97 -20.17
N ARG A 113 -6.02 -13.73 -19.61
CA ARG A 113 -4.93 -14.70 -19.58
C ARG A 113 -4.34 -14.77 -18.19
N ASP A 114 -4.29 -15.99 -17.65
CA ASP A 114 -3.57 -16.25 -16.42
C ASP A 114 -2.06 -16.09 -16.64
N GLY A 115 -1.41 -15.58 -15.60
CA GLY A 115 0.03 -15.35 -15.55
C GLY A 115 0.64 -15.85 -14.25
N PRO A 116 1.96 -15.67 -14.06
CA PRO A 116 2.67 -16.13 -12.85
C PRO A 116 2.28 -15.38 -11.56
N GLY A 117 1.43 -14.35 -11.63
CA GLY A 117 1.20 -13.45 -10.50
C GLY A 117 2.20 -12.30 -10.46
N GLN A 118 2.38 -11.73 -9.27
CA GLN A 118 3.36 -10.72 -8.86
C GLN A 118 3.91 -10.98 -7.46
N SER A 119 3.30 -11.88 -6.68
CA SER A 119 3.59 -12.05 -5.25
C SER A 119 5.04 -12.41 -4.91
N ASP A 120 5.79 -12.96 -5.85
CA ASP A 120 7.19 -13.35 -5.74
C ASP A 120 8.18 -12.31 -6.29
N ALA A 121 7.69 -11.23 -6.90
CA ALA A 121 8.52 -10.16 -7.40
C ALA A 121 9.11 -9.33 -6.25
N GLY A 122 10.38 -8.94 -6.37
CA GLY A 122 11.09 -8.17 -5.33
C GLY A 122 10.50 -6.77 -5.08
N TRP A 123 9.72 -6.26 -6.02
CA TRP A 123 9.01 -4.98 -5.98
C TRP A 123 7.53 -5.11 -5.62
N PHE A 124 7.05 -6.31 -5.33
CA PHE A 124 5.71 -6.53 -4.83
C PHE A 124 5.74 -6.57 -3.30
N ARG A 125 5.14 -5.56 -2.67
CA ARG A 125 5.26 -5.36 -1.23
C ARG A 125 4.32 -6.29 -0.46
N ARG A 126 4.90 -6.96 0.53
CA ARG A 126 4.19 -7.66 1.61
C ARG A 126 4.37 -6.80 2.86
N TRP A 127 3.32 -6.13 3.33
CA TRP A 127 3.45 -5.29 4.53
C TRP A 127 3.57 -6.10 5.82
N SER A 128 3.22 -7.39 5.79
CA SER A 128 3.43 -8.33 6.89
C SER A 128 3.79 -9.71 6.31
N PRO A 129 4.80 -10.40 6.85
CA PRO A 129 5.09 -11.80 6.53
C PRO A 129 3.93 -12.76 6.84
N GLU A 130 3.13 -12.43 7.87
CA GLU A 130 2.00 -13.20 8.38
C GLU A 130 0.75 -13.06 7.50
N ALA A 131 0.67 -12.00 6.69
CA ALA A 131 -0.36 -11.82 5.69
C ALA A 131 -0.22 -12.89 4.60
N GLN A 132 -0.92 -14.02 4.75
CA GLN A 132 -1.02 -15.00 3.67
C GLN A 132 -1.56 -14.33 2.41
N ILE A 133 -0.80 -14.43 1.32
CA ILE A 133 -1.21 -13.93 0.02
C ILE A 133 -2.16 -14.95 -0.59
N GLU A 134 -3.46 -14.66 -0.55
CA GLU A 134 -4.46 -15.50 -1.22
C GLU A 134 -4.44 -15.33 -2.74
N ASP A 135 -4.07 -14.14 -3.23
CA ASP A 135 -4.01 -13.84 -4.66
C ASP A 135 -2.57 -13.62 -5.12
N PRO A 136 -2.02 -14.45 -6.00
CA PRO A 136 -0.72 -14.17 -6.58
C PRO A 136 -0.74 -12.90 -7.42
N LEU A 137 -1.91 -12.43 -7.91
CA LEU A 137 -2.05 -11.20 -8.67
C LEU A 137 -2.25 -9.98 -7.77
N SER A 138 -1.77 -8.83 -8.25
CA SER A 138 -2.23 -7.55 -7.73
C SER A 138 -3.74 -7.40 -7.91
N PRO A 139 -4.41 -6.66 -7.01
CA PRO A 139 -5.75 -6.15 -7.25
C PRO A 139 -5.87 -5.48 -8.62
N LYS A 140 -6.98 -5.74 -9.32
CA LYS A 140 -7.28 -5.11 -10.60
C LYS A 140 -7.94 -3.75 -10.34
N TRP A 141 -7.27 -2.66 -10.73
CA TRP A 141 -7.77 -1.30 -10.58
C TRP A 141 -8.04 -0.69 -11.96
N PRO A 142 -9.31 -0.62 -12.40
CA PRO A 142 -9.67 0.14 -13.58
C PRO A 142 -9.24 1.60 -13.41
N PHE A 143 -8.91 2.29 -14.49
CA PHE A 143 -8.62 3.72 -14.46
C PHE A 143 -9.29 4.44 -15.62
N TYR A 144 -9.51 5.73 -15.45
CA TYR A 144 -9.89 6.66 -16.52
C TYR A 144 -8.74 7.64 -16.79
N ILE A 145 -8.82 8.35 -17.91
CA ILE A 145 -7.80 9.30 -18.34
C ILE A 145 -8.30 10.73 -18.15
N THR A 146 -7.46 11.57 -17.57
CA THR A 146 -7.63 13.03 -17.57
C THR A 146 -6.53 13.68 -18.40
N GLU A 147 -6.89 14.46 -19.42
CA GLU A 147 -5.96 15.28 -20.17
C GLU A 147 -5.61 16.55 -19.38
N ARG A 148 -4.33 16.89 -19.33
CA ARG A 148 -3.82 18.14 -18.75
C ARG A 148 -3.07 18.91 -19.83
N SER A 149 -3.32 20.22 -19.87
CA SER A 149 -2.68 21.15 -20.80
C SER A 149 -1.29 21.61 -20.35
N GLU A 150 -0.95 21.38 -19.08
CA GLU A 150 0.34 21.72 -18.47
C GLU A 150 1.07 20.43 -18.11
N GLY A 151 2.34 20.31 -18.50
CA GLY A 151 3.17 19.10 -18.34
C GLY A 151 3.53 18.74 -16.89
N ARG A 152 2.84 19.31 -15.91
CA ARG A 152 3.03 19.07 -14.47
C ARG A 152 1.96 18.13 -13.94
N VAL A 153 2.39 16.98 -13.46
CA VAL A 153 1.65 16.23 -12.44
C VAL A 153 2.05 16.84 -11.09
N VAL A 154 1.07 17.14 -10.23
CA VAL A 154 1.33 17.80 -8.93
C VAL A 154 2.28 16.95 -8.09
N SER A 155 3.30 17.57 -7.49
CA SER A 155 4.46 16.87 -6.89
C SER A 155 4.13 16.12 -5.60
N GLN A 156 4.58 14.87 -5.52
CA GLN A 156 4.52 13.96 -4.37
C GLN A 156 5.49 14.29 -3.20
N GLU A 157 6.13 15.47 -3.14
CA GLU A 157 7.18 15.74 -2.14
C GLU A 157 6.73 15.57 -0.68
N ASP A 158 5.45 15.81 -0.37
CA ASP A 158 4.89 15.60 0.98
C ASP A 158 4.45 14.15 1.27
N ALA A 159 4.49 13.24 0.28
CA ALA A 159 3.95 11.87 0.39
C ALA A 159 5.01 10.79 0.67
N ARG A 160 6.31 11.09 0.56
CA ARG A 160 7.40 10.10 0.70
C ARG A 160 7.44 9.44 2.07
N GLU A 161 7.20 10.19 3.16
CA GLU A 161 7.09 9.61 4.52
C GLU A 161 5.85 8.72 4.69
N GLU A 162 4.84 8.84 3.82
CA GLU A 162 3.54 8.17 3.93
C GLU A 162 3.42 6.89 3.09
N LEU A 163 4.42 6.57 2.26
CA LEU A 163 4.43 5.36 1.42
C LEU A 163 4.95 4.13 2.17
N TYR A 164 5.47 4.28 3.39
CA TYR A 164 5.92 3.18 4.25
C TYR A 164 4.75 2.43 4.95
N GLY A 165 3.74 1.98 4.20
CA GLY A 165 2.62 1.18 4.72
C GLY A 165 1.28 1.79 4.38
N PRO A 166 0.15 1.19 4.80
CA PRO A 166 -1.14 1.88 4.90
C PRO A 166 -1.06 3.04 5.91
N SER A 167 -0.25 4.05 5.60
CA SER A 167 0.13 5.13 6.50
C SER A 167 -1.06 5.97 6.91
N LEU A 168 -2.12 6.03 6.11
CA LEU A 168 -3.35 6.75 6.47
C LEU A 168 -4.17 5.99 7.53
N LEU A 169 -4.19 4.66 7.51
CA LEU A 169 -4.77 3.86 8.60
C LEU A 169 -3.93 3.94 9.89
N PHE A 170 -2.61 4.04 9.77
CA PHE A 170 -1.70 4.13 10.92
C PHE A 170 -1.53 5.53 11.52
N LYS A 171 -1.85 6.58 10.76
CA LYS A 171 -1.49 7.95 11.16
C LYS A 171 -2.36 8.58 12.22
N ALA A 172 -3.51 8.01 12.53
CA ALA A 172 -4.43 8.71 13.42
C ALA A 172 -5.06 7.81 14.47
N ASP A 173 -5.66 8.50 15.43
CA ASP A 173 -6.17 8.06 16.72
C ASP A 173 -7.38 7.12 16.60
N PHE A 174 -7.25 6.06 15.79
CA PHE A 174 -8.34 5.34 15.14
C PHE A 174 -8.53 3.88 15.55
N ALA A 175 -7.65 3.28 16.35
CA ALA A 175 -7.93 1.93 16.83
C ALA A 175 -8.94 2.01 17.99
N ASP A 176 -10.20 1.86 17.64
CA ASP A 176 -11.30 1.79 18.58
C ASP A 176 -12.17 0.61 18.13
N LEU A 177 -12.08 -0.50 18.86
CA LEU A 177 -12.84 -1.71 18.57
C LEU A 177 -14.35 -1.55 18.73
N SER A 178 -14.86 -0.42 19.23
CA SER A 178 -16.28 -0.08 19.13
C SER A 178 -16.68 0.38 17.72
N ARG A 179 -15.71 0.75 16.87
CA ARG A 179 -15.95 1.30 15.53
C ARG A 179 -16.04 0.20 14.47
N PRO A 180 -17.18 0.05 13.78
CA PRO A 180 -17.40 -1.04 12.84
C PRO A 180 -16.49 -1.00 11.59
N GLU A 181 -15.87 0.13 11.29
CA GLU A 181 -14.93 0.28 10.17
C GLU A 181 -13.57 -0.39 10.36
N ILE A 182 -13.21 -0.80 11.58
CA ILE A 182 -11.98 -1.55 11.84
C ILE A 182 -12.24 -3.00 12.20
N HIS A 183 -13.49 -3.46 12.12
CA HIS A 183 -13.86 -4.81 12.51
C HIS A 183 -13.37 -5.84 11.50
N PRO A 184 -13.06 -7.06 11.96
CA PRO A 184 -12.75 -8.15 11.06
C PRO A 184 -13.99 -8.45 10.21
N PHE A 185 -13.78 -8.84 8.96
CA PHE A 185 -14.87 -9.14 8.01
C PHE A 185 -14.81 -10.57 7.46
N ASP A 186 -13.74 -11.29 7.78
CA ASP A 186 -13.53 -12.69 7.44
C ASP A 186 -12.76 -13.42 8.55
N GLU A 187 -12.66 -14.74 8.43
CA GLU A 187 -12.03 -15.60 9.44
C GLU A 187 -10.56 -15.23 9.68
N VAL A 188 -9.83 -14.84 8.64
CA VAL A 188 -8.40 -14.52 8.74
C VAL A 188 -8.19 -13.22 9.52
N THR A 189 -8.95 -12.17 9.19
CA THR A 189 -8.90 -10.90 9.93
C THR A 189 -9.35 -11.08 11.37
N LEU A 190 -10.34 -11.94 11.65
CA LEU A 190 -10.76 -12.27 13.01
C LEU A 190 -9.64 -12.93 13.81
N ASN A 191 -9.08 -14.00 13.27
CA ASN A 191 -8.02 -14.77 13.93
C ASN A 191 -6.81 -13.88 14.23
N LEU A 192 -6.45 -13.00 13.28
CA LEU A 192 -5.35 -12.08 13.48
C LEU A 192 -5.66 -11.04 14.56
N LEU A 193 -6.87 -10.45 14.57
CA LEU A 193 -7.26 -9.51 15.61
C LEU A 193 -7.17 -10.15 17.00
N VAL A 194 -7.80 -11.31 17.16
CA VAL A 194 -7.86 -12.04 18.43
C VAL A 194 -6.46 -12.43 18.90
N SER A 195 -5.63 -13.01 18.03
CA SER A 195 -4.25 -13.37 18.39
C SER A 195 -3.38 -12.16 18.74
N SER A 196 -3.54 -11.05 18.02
CA SER A 196 -2.80 -9.80 18.31
C SER A 196 -3.19 -9.20 19.66
N LEU A 197 -4.48 -9.23 20.01
CA LEU A 197 -4.99 -8.77 21.31
C LEU A 197 -4.52 -9.67 22.44
N GLU A 198 -4.56 -10.99 22.25
CA GLU A 198 -4.08 -11.98 23.20
C GLU A 198 -2.59 -11.78 23.50
N GLU A 199 -1.77 -11.67 22.45
CA GLU A 199 -0.33 -11.45 22.58
C GLU A 199 -0.04 -10.14 23.32
N TYR A 200 -0.77 -9.07 22.99
CA TYR A 200 -0.61 -7.77 23.64
C TYR A 200 -0.98 -7.81 25.13
N LEU A 201 -2.11 -8.43 25.50
CA LEU A 201 -2.52 -8.64 26.89
C LEU A 201 -1.48 -9.43 27.68
N GLN A 202 -1.04 -10.56 27.14
CA GLN A 202 0.00 -11.38 27.76
C GLN A 202 1.33 -10.61 27.88
N ALA A 203 1.67 -9.78 26.90
CA ALA A 203 2.88 -8.97 26.94
C ALA A 203 2.82 -7.89 28.03
N LYS A 204 1.64 -7.30 28.29
CA LYS A 204 1.43 -6.38 29.43
C LYS A 204 1.57 -7.08 30.77
N GLN A 205 1.03 -8.30 30.90
CA GLN A 205 1.22 -9.11 32.10
C GLN A 205 2.72 -9.41 32.34
N ARG A 206 3.43 -9.89 31.31
CA ARG A 206 4.88 -10.13 31.38
C ARG A 206 5.69 -8.86 31.70
N GLN A 207 5.24 -7.70 31.22
CA GLN A 207 5.87 -6.42 31.53
C GLN A 207 5.80 -6.11 33.03
N ILE A 208 4.63 -6.28 33.66
CA ILE A 208 4.47 -6.09 35.11
C ILE A 208 5.38 -7.04 35.88
N GLU A 209 5.34 -8.33 35.54
CA GLU A 209 6.14 -9.36 36.21
C GLU A 209 7.64 -9.04 36.16
N ARG A 210 8.14 -8.60 34.99
CA ARG A 210 9.53 -8.14 34.83
C ARG A 210 9.86 -6.92 35.68
N PHE A 211 8.96 -5.95 35.80
CA PHE A 211 9.20 -4.80 36.68
C PHE A 211 9.31 -5.23 38.14
N ILE A 212 8.42 -6.13 38.59
CA ILE A 212 8.43 -6.67 39.96
C ILE A 212 9.70 -7.48 40.23
N SER A 213 10.16 -8.31 39.28
CA SER A 213 11.33 -9.17 39.46
C SER A 213 12.67 -8.44 39.31
N ASP A 214 12.77 -7.54 38.32
CA ASP A 214 14.06 -7.06 37.82
C ASP A 214 14.41 -5.64 38.30
N LYS A 215 13.43 -4.86 38.78
CA LYS A 215 13.66 -3.48 39.22
C LYS A 215 13.65 -3.35 40.73
N LYS A 216 14.49 -2.44 41.23
CA LYS A 216 14.38 -1.93 42.59
C LYS A 216 13.19 -0.96 42.63
N LEU A 217 12.17 -1.26 43.40
CA LEU A 217 10.90 -0.52 43.42
C LEU A 217 10.63 0.09 44.80
N HIS A 218 10.03 1.28 44.83
CA HIS A 218 9.48 1.81 46.07
C HIS A 218 8.31 0.92 46.51
N ALA A 219 8.09 0.81 47.82
CA ALA A 219 7.02 -0.04 48.37
C ALA A 219 5.63 0.30 47.78
N LYS A 220 5.38 1.59 47.50
CA LYS A 220 4.15 2.07 46.86
C LYS A 220 3.99 1.51 45.44
N ASP A 221 5.07 1.49 44.65
CA ASP A 221 5.04 1.08 43.25
C ASP A 221 5.00 -0.44 43.15
N ALA A 222 5.68 -1.15 44.05
CA ALA A 222 5.57 -2.61 44.16
C ALA A 222 4.14 -3.06 44.52
N ALA A 223 3.48 -2.38 45.45
CA ALA A 223 2.09 -2.67 45.81
C ALA A 223 1.13 -2.37 44.66
N GLU A 224 1.33 -1.25 43.96
CA GLU A 224 0.49 -0.88 42.80
C GLU A 224 0.68 -1.85 41.63
N LEU A 225 1.92 -2.27 41.33
CA LEU A 225 2.18 -3.27 40.30
C LEU A 225 1.56 -4.63 40.61
N ALA A 226 1.56 -5.06 41.88
CA ALA A 226 0.86 -6.28 42.28
C ALA A 226 -0.66 -6.17 42.04
N ARG A 227 -1.27 -5.04 42.41
CA ARG A 227 -2.69 -4.77 42.12
C ARG A 227 -2.99 -4.80 40.62
N LEU A 228 -2.09 -4.27 39.79
CA LEU A 228 -2.23 -4.27 38.34
C LEU A 228 -2.01 -5.65 37.71
N ALA A 229 -1.18 -6.50 38.30
CA ALA A 229 -1.03 -7.89 37.86
C ALA A 229 -2.36 -8.65 38.03
N ASP A 230 -3.07 -8.44 39.14
CA ASP A 230 -4.39 -9.03 39.37
C ASP A 230 -5.42 -8.48 38.38
N LEU A 231 -5.41 -7.17 38.12
CA LEU A 231 -6.28 -6.52 37.13
C LEU A 231 -6.07 -7.11 35.73
N ASN A 232 -4.83 -7.15 35.24
CA ASN A 232 -4.52 -7.69 33.92
C ASN A 232 -4.86 -9.19 33.84
N SER A 233 -4.60 -9.96 34.90
CA SER A 233 -4.97 -11.38 34.96
C SER A 233 -6.49 -11.58 34.87
N ALA A 234 -7.28 -10.73 35.53
CA ALA A 234 -8.74 -10.74 35.40
C ALA A 234 -9.18 -10.38 33.97
N SER A 235 -8.56 -9.38 33.34
CA SER A 235 -8.84 -9.00 31.95
C SER A 235 -8.47 -10.11 30.95
N ILE A 236 -7.35 -10.82 31.15
CA ILE A 236 -6.97 -12.00 30.36
C ILE A 236 -8.04 -13.09 30.52
N GLY A 237 -8.45 -13.39 31.74
CA GLY A 237 -9.50 -14.39 32.00
C GLY A 237 -10.83 -14.02 31.32
N ARG A 238 -11.20 -12.73 31.33
CA ARG A 238 -12.40 -12.25 30.64
C ARG A 238 -12.26 -12.32 29.12
N PHE A 239 -11.11 -11.93 28.58
CA PHE A 239 -10.80 -12.02 27.16
C PHE A 239 -10.93 -13.47 26.65
N GLU A 240 -10.42 -14.47 27.38
CA GLU A 240 -10.56 -15.88 26.99
C GLU A 240 -12.01 -16.35 26.91
N VAL A 241 -12.87 -15.87 27.81
CA VAL A 241 -14.33 -16.16 27.75
C VAL A 241 -14.95 -15.55 26.50
N VAL A 242 -14.65 -14.28 26.19
CA VAL A 242 -15.18 -13.60 25.00
C VAL A 242 -14.64 -14.25 23.73
N LYS A 243 -13.35 -14.57 23.67
CA LYS A 243 -12.71 -15.30 22.58
C LYS A 243 -13.42 -16.61 22.29
N ALA A 244 -13.71 -17.41 23.33
CA ALA A 244 -14.44 -18.66 23.17
C ALA A 244 -15.87 -18.45 22.64
N GLN A 245 -16.56 -17.38 23.06
CA GLN A 245 -17.89 -17.02 22.54
C GLN A 245 -17.85 -16.62 21.07
N MET A 246 -16.82 -15.87 20.64
CA MET A 246 -16.63 -15.50 19.24
C MET A 246 -16.40 -16.74 18.36
N TYR A 247 -15.58 -17.70 18.80
CA TYR A 247 -15.27 -18.91 18.04
C TYR A 247 -16.36 -19.97 18.04
N ALA A 248 -17.25 -19.98 19.03
CA ALA A 248 -18.37 -20.91 19.09
C ALA A 248 -19.47 -20.62 18.05
N ARG A 249 -19.40 -19.48 17.36
CA ARG A 249 -20.38 -19.04 16.37
C ARG A 249 -19.96 -19.55 14.98
N ASP A 250 -20.84 -20.36 14.37
CA ASP A 250 -20.60 -21.08 13.12
C ASP A 250 -20.81 -20.23 11.85
N GLU A 251 -21.02 -18.91 11.99
CA GLU A 251 -21.29 -18.02 10.86
C GLU A 251 -20.52 -16.70 10.93
N ARG A 252 -20.12 -16.24 9.74
CA ARG A 252 -19.39 -15.00 9.43
C ARG A 252 -19.80 -13.86 10.36
N LEU A 253 -18.82 -13.22 11.01
CA LEU A 253 -18.88 -11.96 11.76
C LEU A 253 -19.86 -10.95 11.13
N ARG A 254 -21.12 -10.96 11.53
CA ARG A 254 -22.19 -10.15 10.91
C ARG A 254 -23.34 -9.83 11.85
N SER A 255 -23.30 -10.27 13.11
CA SER A 255 -24.40 -10.03 14.06
C SER A 255 -24.13 -8.83 14.96
N ASP A 256 -25.18 -8.14 15.39
CA ASP A 256 -25.10 -7.11 16.45
C ASP A 256 -24.45 -7.66 17.73
N GLU A 257 -24.56 -8.97 17.96
CA GLU A 257 -23.92 -9.63 19.09
C GLU A 257 -22.39 -9.73 18.97
N ASP A 258 -21.82 -9.78 17.77
CA ASP A 258 -20.37 -9.76 17.57
C ASP A 258 -19.81 -8.37 17.88
N LEU A 259 -20.58 -7.32 17.55
CA LEU A 259 -20.24 -5.94 17.90
C LEU A 259 -20.18 -5.77 19.42
N CYS A 260 -21.16 -6.31 20.15
CA CYS A 260 -21.16 -6.28 21.61
C CYS A 260 -19.94 -6.98 22.22
N LEU A 261 -19.48 -8.11 21.64
CA LEU A 261 -18.28 -8.80 22.12
C LEU A 261 -17.00 -7.99 21.85
N LEU A 262 -16.90 -7.33 20.68
CA LEU A 262 -15.77 -6.46 20.37
C LEU A 262 -15.75 -5.19 21.23
N GLU A 263 -16.90 -4.61 21.55
CA GLU A 263 -17.03 -3.51 22.49
C GLU A 263 -16.64 -3.95 23.91
N GLU A 264 -17.00 -5.18 24.30
CA GLU A 264 -16.58 -5.72 25.59
C GLU A 264 -15.06 -5.89 25.67
N ILE A 265 -14.44 -6.42 24.61
CA ILE A 265 -12.98 -6.51 24.48
C ILE A 265 -12.35 -5.10 24.54
N HIS A 266 -12.95 -4.13 23.85
CA HIS A 266 -12.47 -2.74 23.84
C HIS A 266 -12.32 -2.20 25.26
N GLU A 267 -13.35 -2.39 26.09
CA GLU A 267 -13.45 -1.83 27.44
C GLU A 267 -12.63 -2.58 28.51
N LEU A 268 -11.97 -3.71 28.17
CA LEU A 268 -11.17 -4.45 29.14
C LEU A 268 -10.06 -3.57 29.73
N PRO A 269 -9.97 -3.45 31.06
CA PRO A 269 -8.96 -2.60 31.68
C PRO A 269 -7.59 -3.25 31.57
N ILE A 270 -6.59 -2.46 31.18
CA ILE A 270 -5.20 -2.87 31.10
C ILE A 270 -4.28 -1.85 31.76
N SER A 271 -3.19 -2.34 32.33
CA SER A 271 -2.12 -1.50 32.84
C SER A 271 -1.34 -0.82 31.72
N GLN A 272 -1.00 0.45 31.93
CA GLN A 272 0.04 1.13 31.19
C GLN A 272 1.17 1.55 32.14
N ILE A 273 2.39 1.13 31.81
CA ILE A 273 3.58 1.41 32.62
C ILE A 273 4.64 2.02 31.71
N ILE A 274 5.07 3.25 32.02
CA ILE A 274 6.16 3.93 31.35
C ILE A 274 7.32 4.04 32.34
N TYR A 275 8.43 3.38 32.02
CA TYR A 275 9.66 3.53 32.77
C TYR A 275 10.38 4.79 32.31
N ARG A 276 10.58 5.74 33.22
CA ARG A 276 11.26 7.00 32.91
C ARG A 276 12.76 6.86 33.06
N LYS A 277 13.20 6.51 34.27
CA LYS A 277 14.60 6.31 34.65
C LYS A 277 14.65 5.70 36.06
N ASN A 278 15.84 5.48 36.58
CA ASN A 278 16.01 5.29 38.02
C ASN A 278 16.16 6.66 38.71
N ASP A 279 15.68 6.79 39.94
CA ASP A 279 15.94 7.91 40.83
C ASP A 279 17.37 7.87 41.39
N GLU A 280 17.72 8.86 42.22
CA GLU A 280 19.06 9.00 42.81
C GLU A 280 19.44 7.81 43.70
N ASP A 281 18.45 7.15 44.30
CA ASP A 281 18.62 5.99 45.17
C ASP A 281 18.57 4.66 44.39
N GLY A 282 18.48 4.73 43.06
CA GLY A 282 18.45 3.60 42.14
C GLY A 282 17.11 2.87 42.05
N PHE A 283 16.02 3.44 42.58
CA PHE A 283 14.67 2.91 42.41
C PHE A 283 14.09 3.33 41.05
N ALA A 284 13.31 2.47 40.42
CA ALA A 284 12.67 2.80 39.14
C ALA A 284 11.56 3.85 39.34
N ASP A 285 11.63 4.93 38.55
CA ASP A 285 10.58 5.94 38.41
C ASP A 285 9.61 5.50 37.31
N LEU A 286 8.40 5.13 37.71
CA LEU A 286 7.35 4.58 36.85
C LEU A 286 6.17 5.55 36.78
N ASP A 287 5.71 5.81 35.56
CA ASP A 287 4.40 6.40 35.31
C ASP A 287 3.40 5.27 35.07
N ILE A 288 2.41 5.16 35.95
CA ILE A 288 1.47 4.05 36.00
C ILE A 288 0.06 4.60 35.82
N SER A 289 -0.67 4.02 34.86
CA SER A 289 -2.08 4.33 34.64
C SER A 289 -2.86 3.11 34.19
N ILE A 290 -4.19 3.17 34.30
CA ILE A 290 -5.09 2.19 33.71
C ILE A 290 -5.66 2.79 32.42
N ARG A 291 -5.74 1.95 31.39
CA ARG A 291 -6.32 2.26 30.08
C ARG A 291 -7.29 1.14 29.68
N ARG A 292 -8.04 1.36 28.62
CA ARG A 292 -8.81 0.31 27.95
C ARG A 292 -7.92 -0.44 26.97
N LEU A 293 -8.23 -1.69 26.68
CA LEU A 293 -7.46 -2.52 25.77
C LEU A 293 -7.42 -1.93 24.35
N GLY A 294 -8.50 -1.28 23.93
CA GLY A 294 -8.55 -0.59 22.66
C GLY A 294 -7.75 0.70 22.60
N ASP A 295 -7.44 1.34 23.74
CA ASP A 295 -6.76 2.63 23.75
C ASP A 295 -5.36 2.52 23.12
N ARG A 296 -4.99 3.57 22.38
CA ARG A 296 -3.62 3.73 21.89
C ARG A 296 -2.66 3.91 23.07
N PRO A 297 -1.59 3.09 23.16
CA PRO A 297 -0.61 3.25 24.22
C PRO A 297 0.21 4.53 24.03
N ASP A 298 0.59 5.16 25.13
CA ASP A 298 1.53 6.27 25.11
C ASP A 298 2.90 5.83 24.56
N ARG A 299 3.65 6.76 23.94
CA ARG A 299 4.99 6.47 23.42
C ARG A 299 5.89 5.93 24.55
N GLY A 300 6.53 4.79 24.30
CA GLY A 300 7.42 4.15 25.26
C GLY A 300 6.73 3.26 26.30
N ALA A 301 5.42 3.04 26.21
CA ALA A 301 4.64 2.24 27.16
C ALA A 301 4.76 0.69 27.00
N GLY A 302 5.78 0.20 26.30
CA GLY A 302 6.10 -1.23 26.22
C GLY A 302 5.88 -1.86 24.83
N PRO A 303 5.34 -3.10 24.75
CA PRO A 303 5.36 -3.93 23.53
C PRO A 303 4.61 -3.28 22.35
N LEU A 304 4.89 -3.77 21.14
CA LEU A 304 4.19 -3.35 19.92
C LEU A 304 2.68 -3.47 20.11
N TRP A 305 1.97 -2.43 19.66
CA TRP A 305 0.52 -2.33 19.83
C TRP A 305 -0.20 -3.28 18.89
N TRP A 306 -1.25 -3.96 19.40
CA TRP A 306 -2.00 -4.99 18.66
C TRP A 306 -2.52 -4.51 17.29
N PHE A 307 -2.80 -3.22 17.15
CA PHE A 307 -3.39 -2.65 15.94
C PHE A 307 -2.43 -2.58 14.75
N GLU A 308 -1.12 -2.49 14.97
CA GLU A 308 -0.15 -2.23 13.89
C GLU A 308 -0.13 -3.36 12.84
N LEU A 309 -0.02 -4.60 13.32
CA LEU A 309 -0.05 -5.79 12.45
C LEU A 309 -1.46 -6.01 11.89
N TYR A 310 -2.47 -5.93 12.75
CA TYR A 310 -3.86 -6.16 12.38
C TYR A 310 -4.33 -5.25 11.26
N ALA A 311 -4.13 -3.93 11.37
CA ALA A 311 -4.59 -2.97 10.38
C ALA A 311 -3.89 -3.15 9.02
N SER A 312 -2.61 -3.54 9.01
CA SER A 312 -1.87 -3.87 7.78
C SER A 312 -2.55 -5.01 7.00
N VAL A 313 -2.97 -6.06 7.71
CA VAL A 313 -3.59 -7.23 7.09
C VAL A 313 -5.05 -6.94 6.76
N LEU A 314 -5.80 -6.24 7.62
CA LEU A 314 -7.16 -5.79 7.35
C LEU A 314 -7.22 -4.99 6.05
N TYR A 315 -6.33 -4.02 5.87
CA TYR A 315 -6.22 -3.24 4.63
C TYR A 315 -5.96 -4.12 3.41
N GLN A 316 -4.96 -5.01 3.47
CA GLN A 316 -4.62 -5.90 2.35
C GLN A 316 -5.80 -6.78 1.94
N ARG A 317 -6.47 -7.39 2.93
CA ARG A 317 -7.60 -8.26 2.68
C ARG A 317 -8.80 -7.48 2.18
N ALA A 318 -9.06 -6.29 2.73
CA ALA A 318 -10.12 -5.43 2.25
C ALA A 318 -9.91 -5.04 0.78
N LEU A 319 -8.69 -4.65 0.42
CA LEU A 319 -8.29 -4.30 -0.94
C LEU A 319 -8.49 -5.47 -1.92
N SER A 320 -8.07 -6.69 -1.53
CA SER A 320 -8.26 -7.91 -2.33
C SER A 320 -9.72 -8.37 -2.40
N ALA A 321 -10.53 -8.16 -1.37
CA ALA A 321 -11.96 -8.48 -1.40
C ALA A 321 -12.72 -7.48 -2.28
N TYR A 322 -12.46 -6.19 -2.10
CA TYR A 322 -13.09 -5.09 -2.83
C TYR A 322 -12.86 -5.16 -4.34
N SER A 323 -11.61 -5.39 -4.76
CA SER A 323 -11.25 -5.46 -6.18
C SER A 323 -11.89 -6.63 -6.93
N ARG A 324 -12.42 -7.64 -6.21
CA ARG A 324 -13.19 -8.73 -6.80
C ARG A 324 -14.69 -8.46 -6.76
N ASP A 325 -15.16 -7.97 -5.61
CA ASP A 325 -16.57 -7.67 -5.37
C ASP A 325 -16.69 -6.70 -4.18
N PRO A 326 -16.98 -5.40 -4.43
CA PRO A 326 -17.14 -4.39 -3.39
C PRO A 326 -18.20 -4.74 -2.33
N GLU A 327 -19.21 -5.55 -2.66
CA GLU A 327 -20.27 -5.93 -1.72
C GLU A 327 -19.83 -7.02 -0.72
N ARG A 328 -18.61 -7.56 -0.87
CA ARG A 328 -18.02 -8.47 0.14
C ARG A 328 -17.63 -7.76 1.42
N LEU A 329 -17.36 -6.47 1.36
CA LEU A 329 -17.01 -5.67 2.52
C LEU A 329 -18.27 -5.18 3.25
N PRO A 330 -18.30 -5.24 4.59
CA PRO A 330 -19.30 -4.54 5.38
C PRO A 330 -19.32 -3.05 5.03
N SER A 331 -20.51 -2.43 4.95
CA SER A 331 -20.67 -1.03 4.53
C SER A 331 -19.79 -0.03 5.29
N PRO A 332 -19.64 -0.11 6.64
CA PRO A 332 -18.76 0.80 7.38
C PRO A 332 -17.29 0.68 6.97
N LEU A 333 -16.77 -0.56 6.91
CA LEU A 333 -15.40 -0.85 6.46
C LEU A 333 -15.19 -0.39 5.02
N ARG A 334 -16.13 -0.70 4.12
CA ARG A 334 -16.05 -0.28 2.72
C ARG A 334 -15.95 1.22 2.58
N HIS A 335 -16.85 1.97 3.24
CA HIS A 335 -16.86 3.43 3.15
C HIS A 335 -15.54 4.04 3.64
N HIS A 336 -15.02 3.53 4.76
CA HIS A 336 -13.75 3.97 5.32
C HIS A 336 -12.55 3.66 4.40
N MET A 337 -12.52 2.46 3.82
CA MET A 337 -11.49 2.05 2.88
C MET A 337 -11.54 2.85 1.59
N GLU A 338 -12.72 3.11 1.03
CA GLU A 338 -12.89 3.93 -0.17
C GLU A 338 -12.37 5.36 0.04
N GLN A 339 -12.65 5.98 1.18
CA GLN A 339 -12.08 7.30 1.52
C GLN A 339 -10.56 7.27 1.56
N THR A 340 -9.99 6.24 2.17
CA THR A 340 -8.53 6.05 2.25
C THR A 340 -7.93 5.84 0.86
N TRP A 341 -8.52 4.96 0.06
CA TRP A 341 -8.04 4.62 -1.27
C TRP A 341 -8.22 5.76 -2.28
N ILE A 342 -9.22 6.63 -2.12
CA ILE A 342 -9.34 7.86 -2.93
C ILE A 342 -8.13 8.77 -2.69
N LEU A 343 -7.74 8.95 -1.42
CA LEU A 343 -6.56 9.77 -1.07
C LEU A 343 -5.27 9.12 -1.59
N GLU A 344 -5.14 7.80 -1.48
CA GLU A 344 -3.98 7.07 -2.00
C GLU A 344 -3.91 7.13 -3.54
N ALA A 345 -5.03 6.88 -4.23
CA ALA A 345 -5.13 7.02 -5.68
C ALA A 345 -4.78 8.42 -6.16
N ASP A 346 -5.16 9.45 -5.40
CA ASP A 346 -4.83 10.84 -5.69
C ASP A 346 -3.32 11.12 -5.55
N ARG A 347 -2.62 10.40 -4.68
CA ARG A 347 -1.19 10.57 -4.42
C ARG A 347 -0.30 9.72 -5.32
N SER A 348 -0.80 8.58 -5.80
CA SER A 348 -0.03 7.62 -6.61
C SER A 348 -0.50 7.63 -8.07
N ARG A 349 -0.49 8.80 -8.71
CA ARG A 349 -1.00 8.97 -10.08
C ARG A 349 0.02 8.54 -11.12
N ALA A 350 -0.35 7.59 -11.96
CA ALA A 350 0.43 7.26 -13.15
C ALA A 350 0.20 8.31 -14.25
N ALA A 351 1.20 8.54 -15.09
CA ALA A 351 1.10 9.56 -16.14
C ALA A 351 1.92 9.23 -17.38
N MET A 352 1.57 9.86 -18.51
CA MET A 352 2.22 9.65 -19.81
C MET A 352 2.52 11.01 -20.48
N ALA A 353 3.61 11.06 -21.26
CA ALA A 353 4.05 12.25 -21.99
C ALA A 353 4.27 13.50 -21.12
N HIS A 354 4.65 13.31 -19.86
CA HIS A 354 4.95 14.39 -18.93
C HIS A 354 6.44 14.40 -18.57
N SER A 355 6.87 15.45 -17.86
CA SER A 355 8.16 15.40 -17.16
C SER A 355 8.02 14.54 -15.91
N PRO A 356 8.88 13.52 -15.73
CA PRO A 356 8.85 12.70 -14.53
C PRO A 356 8.94 13.51 -13.25
N GLU A 357 8.30 13.00 -12.20
CA GLU A 357 8.25 13.68 -10.90
C GLU A 357 9.63 13.74 -10.24
N GLY A 358 10.29 12.59 -10.13
CA GLY A 358 11.67 12.48 -9.67
C GLY A 358 12.70 12.58 -10.80
N HIS A 359 13.97 12.48 -10.44
CA HIS A 359 15.05 12.61 -11.41
C HIS A 359 15.28 11.28 -12.15
N ILE A 360 15.52 11.37 -13.47
CA ILE A 360 15.92 10.23 -14.31
C ILE A 360 17.13 10.61 -15.19
N TYR A 361 17.97 9.62 -15.48
CA TYR A 361 19.20 9.85 -16.24
C TYR A 361 18.98 9.82 -17.75
N THR A 362 18.00 9.05 -18.22
CA THR A 362 17.68 8.97 -19.65
C THR A 362 17.12 10.32 -20.12
N PRO A 363 17.70 10.97 -21.15
CA PRO A 363 17.14 12.21 -21.68
C PRO A 363 15.72 11.99 -22.18
N TYR A 364 14.81 12.93 -21.91
CA TYR A 364 13.39 12.86 -22.26
C TYR A 364 12.80 14.24 -22.58
N GLY A 365 11.62 14.27 -23.21
CA GLY A 365 10.85 15.48 -23.45
C GLY A 365 11.05 16.06 -24.86
N PRO A 366 10.39 17.19 -25.18
CA PRO A 366 10.21 17.63 -26.57
C PRO A 366 11.50 17.95 -27.34
N ALA A 367 12.53 18.41 -26.62
CA ALA A 367 13.85 18.71 -27.14
C ALA A 367 14.76 17.47 -27.31
N THR A 368 14.31 16.29 -26.90
CA THR A 368 15.09 15.05 -26.93
C THR A 368 14.50 14.05 -27.94
N PRO A 369 15.26 13.00 -28.34
CA PRO A 369 14.72 11.96 -29.19
C PRO A 369 13.76 10.99 -28.47
N ASN A 370 13.54 11.15 -27.17
CA ASN A 370 12.83 10.19 -26.33
C ASN A 370 11.56 10.77 -25.71
N GLU A 371 10.61 9.90 -25.47
CA GLU A 371 9.33 10.21 -24.82
C GLU A 371 9.16 9.36 -23.57
N VAL A 372 8.55 9.97 -22.55
CA VAL A 372 8.01 9.23 -21.41
C VAL A 372 6.75 8.50 -21.87
N LEU A 373 6.88 7.19 -22.04
CA LEU A 373 5.77 6.33 -22.44
C LEU A 373 4.78 6.20 -21.28
N LEU A 374 5.27 5.95 -20.07
CA LEU A 374 4.47 5.80 -18.86
C LEU A 374 5.36 5.93 -17.62
N GLU A 375 4.95 6.72 -16.64
CA GLU A 375 5.46 6.67 -15.27
C GLU A 375 4.46 5.95 -14.37
N LEU A 376 4.95 4.98 -13.58
CA LEU A 376 4.18 4.31 -12.54
C LEU A 376 4.84 4.60 -11.18
N PRO A 377 4.19 5.34 -10.28
CA PRO A 377 4.70 5.52 -8.93
C PRO A 377 4.58 4.23 -8.11
N SER A 378 5.30 4.19 -6.99
CA SER A 378 5.02 3.23 -5.93
C SER A 378 3.59 3.47 -5.44
N ASN A 379 2.82 2.41 -5.25
CA ASN A 379 1.38 2.54 -5.05
C ASN A 379 0.86 1.41 -4.15
N PRO A 380 0.31 1.75 -2.96
CA PRO A 380 -0.32 0.78 -2.07
C PRO A 380 -1.46 -0.01 -2.71
N LEU A 381 -2.31 0.62 -3.53
CA LEU A 381 -3.47 -0.05 -4.15
C LEU A 381 -3.05 -1.23 -5.05
N THR A 382 -1.89 -1.12 -5.68
CA THR A 382 -1.29 -2.18 -6.51
C THR A 382 -0.17 -2.92 -5.79
N ARG A 383 0.17 -2.53 -4.57
CA ARG A 383 1.27 -3.08 -3.76
C ARG A 383 2.64 -2.98 -4.44
N TRP A 384 2.83 -2.05 -5.36
CA TRP A 384 4.10 -1.86 -6.06
C TRP A 384 5.02 -0.93 -5.26
N ILE A 385 6.29 -1.30 -5.17
CA ILE A 385 7.36 -0.47 -4.63
C ILE A 385 8.55 -0.45 -5.59
N TRP A 386 8.96 0.75 -6.00
CA TRP A 386 10.07 0.96 -6.93
C TRP A 386 11.22 1.63 -6.19
N GLY A 387 12.38 0.98 -6.10
CA GLY A 387 13.49 1.50 -5.28
C GLY A 387 13.06 1.76 -3.83
N ASP A 388 13.36 2.95 -3.31
CA ASP A 388 12.94 3.41 -1.98
C ASP A 388 11.68 4.28 -2.05
N CYS A 389 10.57 3.69 -2.52
CA CYS A 389 9.27 4.35 -2.73
C CYS A 389 9.25 5.43 -3.85
N TYR A 390 10.03 5.22 -4.92
CA TYR A 390 10.09 6.07 -6.12
C TYR A 390 9.07 5.64 -7.19
N SER A 391 9.29 6.07 -8.43
CA SER A 391 8.53 5.64 -9.62
C SER A 391 9.41 4.85 -10.58
N ILE A 392 8.81 3.94 -11.34
CA ILE A 392 9.41 3.39 -12.56
C ILE A 392 8.93 4.19 -13.77
N VAL A 393 9.86 4.64 -14.60
CA VAL A 393 9.60 5.46 -15.79
C VAL A 393 9.99 4.68 -17.04
N PHE A 394 9.01 4.36 -17.89
CA PHE A 394 9.25 3.74 -19.18
C PHE A 394 9.50 4.79 -20.26
N VAL A 395 10.61 4.66 -20.96
CA VAL A 395 11.08 5.61 -21.97
C VAL A 395 11.21 4.93 -23.33
N ILE A 396 10.85 5.63 -24.40
CA ILE A 396 10.98 5.11 -25.76
C ILE A 396 11.46 6.20 -26.72
N SER A 397 12.27 5.84 -27.71
CA SER A 397 12.63 6.78 -28.77
C SER A 397 11.41 7.12 -29.63
N ARG A 398 11.26 8.39 -30.03
CA ARG A 398 10.19 8.85 -30.94
C ARG A 398 10.16 8.05 -32.25
N LYS A 399 11.34 7.65 -32.73
CA LYS A 399 11.51 6.85 -33.95
C LYS A 399 10.92 5.44 -33.78
N ASP A 400 11.11 4.82 -32.63
CA ASP A 400 10.59 3.48 -32.35
C ASP A 400 9.11 3.53 -31.98
N LEU A 401 8.68 4.57 -31.25
CA LEU A 401 7.27 4.85 -30.99
C LEU A 401 6.48 5.02 -32.29
N ALA A 402 6.99 5.81 -33.24
CA ALA A 402 6.38 5.99 -34.57
C ALA A 402 6.24 4.67 -35.35
N LYS A 403 7.12 3.70 -35.09
CA LYS A 403 7.14 2.39 -35.75
C LYS A 403 6.42 1.30 -34.94
N GLY A 404 5.86 1.63 -33.77
CA GLY A 404 5.25 0.65 -32.88
C GLY A 404 6.25 -0.39 -32.33
N LYS A 405 7.53 -0.06 -32.21
CA LYS A 405 8.59 -0.97 -31.75
C LYS A 405 8.72 -0.96 -30.22
N PHE A 406 7.66 -1.38 -29.55
CA PHE A 406 7.58 -1.36 -28.07
C PHE A 406 8.53 -2.34 -27.36
N ASN A 407 9.15 -3.26 -28.10
CA ASN A 407 10.25 -4.08 -27.58
C ASN A 407 11.58 -3.31 -27.42
N ARG A 408 11.62 -2.01 -27.76
CA ARG A 408 12.78 -1.12 -27.58
C ARG A 408 12.61 -0.16 -26.41
N VAL A 409 11.55 -0.30 -25.62
CA VAL A 409 11.33 0.50 -24.41
C VAL A 409 12.44 0.21 -23.41
N THR A 410 12.96 1.27 -22.80
CA THR A 410 13.88 1.22 -21.66
C THR A 410 13.15 1.72 -20.42
N PHE A 411 13.81 1.66 -19.26
CA PHE A 411 13.25 2.18 -18.02
C PHE A 411 14.33 2.87 -17.19
N ASP A 412 13.90 3.78 -16.34
CA ASP A 412 14.66 4.33 -15.20
C ASP A 412 13.80 4.21 -13.93
N ILE A 413 14.44 4.14 -12.76
CA ILE A 413 13.80 4.35 -11.46
C ILE A 413 14.15 5.76 -11.02
N THR A 414 13.16 6.53 -10.58
CA THR A 414 13.44 7.90 -10.11
C THR A 414 14.26 7.91 -8.82
N ASN A 415 14.95 9.03 -8.55
CA ASN A 415 15.58 9.31 -7.25
C ASN A 415 15.11 10.67 -6.68
#